data_AF-A0A2P5B490-F1
#
_entry.id   AF-A0A2P5B490-F1
#
_cell.length_a   1.000
_cell.length_b   1.000
_cell.length_c   1.000
_cell.angle_alpha   90.00
_cell.angle_beta   90.00
_cell.angle_gamma   90.00
#
_symmetry.space_group_name_H-M   'P 1'
#
loop_
_entity.id
_entity.type
_entity.pdbx_description
1 polymer ?
#
loop_
_entity_poly.entity_id
_entity_poly.type
_entity_poly.pdbx_seq_one_letter_code
_entity_poly.pdbx_strand_id
1 'polypeptide(L)'
;MVKIHHEVAHSDQGDTYYHEDVKKVVEAGVHQIVVSSHGARQLYNTTATISVLEEPGTDVFESLALGAQVVLVGRPIIYGLAIKGQHGVKSVIEMLKHALEFTMALYGCLTLEHIKKNRVNVMTQNENLHAKL
;
A
#
# COMPACT_ATOMS: atom_id res chain seq x y z
N MET A 1 -14.30 1.66 -14.18
CA MET A 1 -13.29 0.70 -14.69
C MET A 1 -12.51 0.20 -13.48
N VAL A 2 -12.84 -1.00 -13.01
CA VAL A 2 -12.32 -1.60 -11.77
C VAL A 2 -10.94 -2.18 -12.05
N LYS A 3 -9.89 -1.69 -11.39
CA LYS A 3 -8.54 -2.26 -11.47
C LYS A 3 -8.23 -2.93 -10.15
N ILE A 4 -8.55 -4.22 -10.06
CA ILE A 4 -8.11 -5.10 -8.98
C ILE A 4 -6.90 -5.85 -9.53
N HIS A 5 -5.71 -5.51 -9.07
CA HIS A 5 -4.54 -6.33 -9.32
C HIS A 5 -4.23 -7.14 -8.06
N HIS A 6 -4.25 -8.46 -8.25
CA HIS A 6 -3.96 -9.47 -7.25
C HIS A 6 -2.64 -9.18 -6.54
N GLU A 7 -2.70 -9.13 -5.22
CA GLU A 7 -1.61 -9.63 -4.39
C GLU A 7 -2.19 -10.48 -3.27
N VAL A 8 -1.78 -11.74 -3.29
CA VAL A 8 -2.14 -12.75 -2.30
C VAL A 8 -1.09 -12.66 -1.21
N ALA A 9 -1.43 -12.01 -0.10
CA ALA A 9 -0.67 -12.16 1.14
C ALA A 9 -1.15 -13.44 1.81
N HIS A 10 -0.42 -14.54 1.61
CA HIS A 10 -0.59 -15.75 2.42
C HIS A 10 -0.01 -15.48 3.82
N SER A 11 -0.87 -15.49 4.84
CA SER A 11 -0.44 -15.76 6.20
C SER A 11 -0.29 -17.27 6.38
N ASP A 12 0.69 -17.70 7.18
CA ASP A 12 1.00 -19.09 7.53
C ASP A 12 -0.11 -19.76 8.40
N GLN A 13 -1.25 -19.09 8.53
CA GLN A 13 -2.47 -19.56 9.15
C GLN A 13 -3.62 -19.20 8.22
N GLY A 14 -3.95 -20.12 7.30
CA GLY A 14 -5.28 -20.42 6.77
C GLY A 14 -6.16 -19.33 6.15
N ASP A 15 -5.76 -18.06 6.12
CA ASP A 15 -6.72 -16.98 5.99
C ASP A 15 -6.77 -16.42 4.55
N THR A 16 -7.59 -17.08 3.75
CA THR A 16 -8.09 -16.72 2.41
C THR A 16 -8.97 -15.44 2.38
N TYR A 17 -8.97 -14.64 3.46
CA TYR A 17 -10.06 -13.72 3.82
C TYR A 17 -10.26 -12.57 2.83
N TYR A 18 -9.23 -12.10 2.11
CA TYR A 18 -9.42 -10.96 1.21
C TYR A 18 -9.97 -11.32 -0.17
N HIS A 19 -9.69 -12.51 -0.72
CA HIS A 19 -10.05 -12.79 -2.11
C HIS A 19 -11.55 -13.08 -2.30
N GLU A 20 -12.14 -13.83 -1.37
CA GLU A 20 -13.58 -14.08 -1.39
C GLU A 20 -14.39 -12.83 -1.08
N ASP A 21 -13.93 -12.03 -0.11
CA ASP A 21 -14.62 -10.81 0.28
C ASP A 21 -14.61 -9.78 -0.85
N VAL A 22 -13.50 -9.67 -1.58
CA VAL A 22 -13.41 -8.82 -2.79
C VAL A 22 -14.40 -9.27 -3.86
N LYS A 23 -14.56 -10.58 -4.11
CA LYS A 23 -15.54 -11.08 -5.08
C LYS A 23 -16.97 -10.71 -4.69
N LYS A 24 -17.34 -10.94 -3.43
CA LYS A 24 -18.69 -10.64 -2.91
C LYS A 24 -19.03 -9.15 -3.04
N VAL A 25 -18.11 -8.25 -2.71
CA VAL A 25 -18.39 -6.80 -2.82
C VAL A 25 -18.42 -6.31 -4.27
N VAL A 26 -17.64 -6.92 -5.17
CA VAL A 26 -17.73 -6.63 -6.61
C VAL A 26 -19.08 -7.09 -7.17
N GLU A 27 -19.54 -8.28 -6.81
CA GLU A 27 -20.88 -8.79 -7.18
C GLU A 27 -22.00 -7.92 -6.62
N ALA A 28 -21.82 -7.35 -5.43
CA ALA A 28 -22.74 -6.38 -4.83
C ALA A 28 -22.74 -5.00 -5.52
N GLY A 29 -21.90 -4.78 -6.55
CA GLY A 29 -21.86 -3.54 -7.31
C GLY A 29 -21.12 -2.39 -6.63
N VAL A 30 -20.25 -2.67 -5.65
CA VAL A 30 -19.45 -1.64 -4.98
C VAL A 30 -18.50 -0.95 -5.98
N HIS A 31 -18.41 0.37 -5.88
CA HIS A 31 -17.64 1.18 -6.82
C HIS A 31 -16.12 1.11 -6.58
N GLN A 32 -15.68 1.07 -5.32
CA GLN A 32 -14.28 1.07 -4.90
C GLN A 32 -14.09 0.28 -3.61
N ILE A 33 -12.90 -0.31 -3.46
CA ILE A 33 -12.49 -1.07 -2.27
C ILE A 33 -11.27 -0.40 -1.67
N VAL A 34 -11.24 -0.26 -0.34
CA VAL A 34 -10.07 0.18 0.40
C VAL A 34 -9.51 -1.02 1.16
N VAL A 35 -8.30 -1.45 0.81
CA VAL A 35 -7.58 -2.48 1.56
C VAL A 35 -6.93 -1.82 2.77
N SER A 36 -7.29 -2.22 3.99
CA SER A 36 -6.77 -1.62 5.22
C SER A 36 -7.00 -2.49 6.46
N SER A 37 -6.01 -2.54 7.36
CA SER A 37 -6.12 -3.07 8.73
C SER A 37 -6.63 -2.04 9.76
N HIS A 38 -7.17 -0.91 9.28
CA HIS A 38 -7.62 0.21 10.12
C HIS A 38 -6.51 0.80 11.01
N GLY A 39 -5.28 0.79 10.51
CA GLY A 39 -4.11 1.29 11.23
C GLY A 39 -3.71 0.43 12.44
N ALA A 40 -3.97 -0.88 12.35
CA ALA A 40 -3.73 -1.90 13.39
C ALA A 40 -4.52 -1.67 14.69
N ARG A 41 -5.73 -1.10 14.59
CA ARG A 41 -6.61 -0.79 15.74
C ARG A 41 -7.80 -1.75 15.89
N GLN A 42 -7.89 -2.77 15.03
CA GLN A 42 -9.01 -3.70 14.99
C GLN A 42 -8.54 -5.10 15.41
N LEU A 43 -8.16 -5.95 14.45
CA LEU A 43 -7.58 -7.25 14.75
C LEU A 43 -6.07 -7.15 14.95
N TYR A 44 -5.58 -7.84 15.97
CA TYR A 44 -4.15 -8.03 16.22
C TYR A 44 -3.61 -9.13 15.30
N ASN A 45 -2.33 -9.02 14.93
CA ASN A 45 -1.61 -10.01 14.09
C ASN A 45 -2.11 -10.15 12.63
N THR A 46 -2.77 -9.12 12.09
CA THR A 46 -3.05 -9.04 10.65
C THR A 46 -1.79 -8.63 9.89
N THR A 47 -1.58 -9.18 8.69
CA THR A 47 -0.54 -8.69 7.76
C THR A 47 -0.64 -7.17 7.62
N ALA A 48 0.50 -6.48 7.72
CA ALA A 48 0.55 -5.04 7.51
C ALA A 48 0.10 -4.72 6.07
N THR A 49 -0.80 -3.74 5.91
CA THR A 49 -1.31 -3.34 4.58
C THR A 49 -0.19 -2.87 3.63
N ILE A 50 0.83 -2.26 4.24
CA ILE A 50 2.21 -1.99 3.82
C ILE A 50 2.83 -1.50 5.14
N SER A 51 4.08 -1.74 5.48
CA SER A 51 4.62 -1.57 6.84
C SER A 51 4.70 -0.10 7.34
N VAL A 52 3.53 0.51 7.62
CA VAL A 52 3.19 1.66 8.46
C VAL A 52 3.97 2.99 8.23
N LEU A 53 4.75 3.14 7.14
CA LEU A 53 5.58 4.29 6.77
C LEU A 53 6.92 4.39 7.52
N GLU A 54 7.73 3.33 7.46
CA GLU A 54 9.18 3.49 7.69
C GLU A 54 9.86 4.24 6.53
N GLU A 55 9.42 4.00 5.29
CA GLU A 55 9.87 4.70 4.09
C GLU A 55 8.69 5.20 3.24
N PRO A 56 8.12 6.38 3.54
CA PRO A 56 6.86 6.83 2.96
C PRO A 56 6.85 7.01 1.44
N GLY A 57 8.01 7.26 0.80
CA GLY A 57 8.11 7.33 -0.65
C GLY A 57 8.02 5.95 -1.31
N THR A 58 8.74 4.98 -0.75
CA THR A 58 8.78 3.59 -1.21
C THR A 58 7.42 2.91 -1.02
N ASP A 59 6.80 3.07 0.14
CA ASP A 59 5.48 2.48 0.44
C ASP A 59 4.39 2.96 -0.54
N VAL A 60 4.38 4.25 -0.86
CA VAL A 60 3.43 4.82 -1.83
C VAL A 60 3.74 4.31 -3.24
N PHE A 61 5.02 4.26 -3.63
CA PHE A 61 5.44 3.77 -4.93
C PHE A 61 5.05 2.29 -5.14
N GLU A 62 5.33 1.43 -4.16
CA GLU A 62 5.00 0.00 -4.22
C GLU A 62 3.50 -0.22 -4.30
N SER A 63 2.72 0.47 -3.47
CA SER A 63 1.26 0.39 -3.50
C SER A 63 0.71 0.73 -4.89
N LEU A 64 1.21 1.80 -5.51
CA LEU A 64 0.83 2.19 -6.87
C LEU A 64 1.29 1.17 -7.92
N ALA A 65 2.51 0.63 -7.78
CA ALA A 65 3.07 -0.39 -8.68
C ALA A 65 2.27 -1.70 -8.65
N LEU A 66 1.76 -2.06 -7.48
CA LEU A 66 0.89 -3.21 -7.25
C LEU A 66 -0.55 -3.00 -7.77
N GLY A 67 -0.89 -1.76 -8.16
CA GLY A 67 -2.12 -1.43 -8.85
C GLY A 67 -3.13 -0.63 -8.01
N ALA A 68 -2.74 -0.14 -6.83
CA ALA A 68 -3.55 0.83 -6.12
C ALA A 68 -3.76 2.08 -6.99
N GLN A 69 -4.97 2.63 -6.96
CA GLN A 69 -5.28 3.88 -7.65
C GLN A 69 -4.88 5.11 -6.82
N VAL A 70 -4.97 4.96 -5.50
CA VAL A 70 -4.68 6.00 -4.50
C VAL A 70 -4.18 5.34 -3.21
N VAL A 71 -3.42 6.08 -2.41
CA VAL A 71 -2.98 5.68 -1.07
C VAL A 71 -3.55 6.67 -0.06
N LEU A 72 -4.20 6.16 0.99
CA LEU A 72 -4.83 6.99 2.02
C LEU A 72 -3.89 7.17 3.22
N VAL A 73 -3.88 8.37 3.79
CA VAL A 73 -3.00 8.73 4.91
C VAL A 73 -3.84 9.14 6.12
N GLY A 74 -3.65 8.45 7.23
CA GLY A 74 -4.39 8.69 8.48
C GLY A 74 -3.62 9.56 9.48
N ARG A 75 -2.98 8.92 10.46
CA ARG A 75 -2.36 9.56 11.63
C ARG A 75 -1.44 10.75 11.31
N PRO A 76 -0.55 10.71 10.29
CA PRO A 76 0.32 11.85 9.99
C PRO A 76 -0.44 13.16 9.72
N ILE A 77 -1.61 13.09 9.07
CA ILE A 77 -2.44 14.26 8.81
C ILE A 77 -2.98 14.86 10.11
N ILE A 78 -3.45 14.01 11.03
CA ILE A 78 -3.96 14.43 12.36
C ILE A 78 -2.83 15.06 13.19
N TYR A 79 -1.62 14.51 13.14
CA TYR A 79 -0.47 15.05 13.85
C TYR A 79 -0.04 16.41 13.30
N GLY A 80 0.01 16.57 11.97
CA GLY A 80 0.25 17.86 11.34
C GLY A 80 -0.81 18.90 11.75
N LEU A 81 -2.08 18.50 11.74
CA LEU A 81 -3.18 19.34 12.20
C LEU A 81 -3.01 19.78 13.66
N ALA A 82 -2.65 18.86 14.55
CA ALA A 82 -2.47 19.16 15.97
C ALA A 82 -1.29 20.12 16.24
N ILE A 83 -0.20 19.98 15.48
CA ILE A 83 1.02 20.78 15.69
C ILE A 83 0.89 22.19 15.11
N LYS A 84 0.38 22.33 13.88
CA LYS A 84 0.38 23.61 13.16
C LYS A 84 -0.88 23.85 12.32
N GLY A 85 -2.00 23.25 12.73
CA GLY A 85 -3.28 23.39 12.03
C GLY A 85 -3.18 23.02 10.54
N GLN A 86 -3.85 23.79 9.69
CA GLN A 86 -3.80 23.62 8.24
C GLN A 86 -2.37 23.62 7.68
N HIS A 87 -1.47 24.44 8.23
CA HIS A 87 -0.09 24.51 7.74
C HIS A 87 0.66 23.21 8.01
N GLY A 88 0.42 22.56 9.16
CA GLY A 88 1.05 21.28 9.45
C GLY A 88 0.51 20.15 8.57
N VAL A 89 -0.80 20.15 8.26
CA VAL A 89 -1.38 19.25 7.26
C VAL A 89 -0.71 19.44 5.90
N LYS A 90 -0.55 20.69 5.46
CA LYS A 90 0.13 21.01 4.19
C LYS A 90 1.58 20.50 4.17
N SER A 91 2.34 20.73 5.24
CA SER A 91 3.72 20.24 5.34
C SER A 91 3.82 18.72 5.26
N VAL A 92 2.89 17.98 5.87
CA VAL A 92 2.85 16.51 5.78
C VAL A 92 2.60 16.06 4.34
N ILE A 93 1.63 16.68 3.64
CA ILE A 93 1.34 16.35 2.24
C ILE A 93 2.55 16.65 1.34
N GLU A 94 3.21 17.79 1.53
CA GLU A 94 4.41 18.16 0.77
C GLU A 94 5.57 17.21 1.03
N MET A 95 5.79 16.80 2.28
CA MET A 95 6.81 15.82 2.64
C MET A 95 6.57 14.47 1.96
N LEU A 96 5.33 13.97 1.97
CA LEU A 96 4.96 12.72 1.29
C LEU A 96 5.14 12.82 -0.22
N LYS A 97 4.75 13.96 -0.81
CA LYS A 97 4.95 14.23 -2.23
C LYS A 97 6.43 14.18 -2.60
N HIS A 98 7.29 14.90 -1.86
CA HIS A 98 8.73 14.91 -2.14
C HIS A 98 9.37 13.54 -1.93
N ALA A 99 8.94 12.78 -0.92
CA ALA A 99 9.40 11.41 -0.72
C ALA A 99 9.06 10.53 -1.93
N LEU A 100 7.83 10.61 -2.45
CA LEU A 100 7.43 9.88 -3.65
C LEU A 100 8.22 10.33 -4.89
N GLU A 101 8.38 11.63 -5.10
CA GLU A 101 9.15 12.17 -6.24
C GLU A 101 10.61 11.71 -6.19
N PHE A 102 11.20 11.67 -4.99
CA PHE A 102 12.55 11.16 -4.78
C PHE A 102 12.65 9.66 -5.11
N THR A 103 11.74 8.84 -4.59
CA THR A 103 11.68 7.40 -4.93
C THR A 103 11.48 7.20 -6.42
N MET A 104 10.55 7.93 -7.05
CA MET A 104 10.32 7.88 -8.49
C MET A 104 11.59 8.20 -9.29
N ALA A 105 12.37 9.21 -8.87
CA ALA A 105 13.64 9.54 -9.50
C ALA A 105 14.66 8.40 -9.39
N LEU A 106 14.77 7.76 -8.22
CA LEU A 106 15.66 6.59 -8.01
C LEU A 106 15.27 5.39 -8.87
N TYR A 107 13.97 5.15 -9.07
CA TYR A 107 13.45 4.08 -9.93
C TYR A 107 13.39 4.47 -11.43
N GLY A 108 13.80 5.69 -11.80
CA GLY A 108 13.79 6.19 -13.17
C GLY A 108 12.38 6.39 -13.75
N CYS A 109 11.40 6.71 -12.90
CA CYS A 109 10.01 6.92 -13.27
C CYS A 109 9.68 8.43 -13.32
N LEU A 110 9.53 8.99 -14.52
CA LEU A 110 9.22 10.43 -14.68
C LEU A 110 7.74 10.78 -14.44
N THR A 111 6.85 9.79 -14.50
CA THR A 111 5.40 9.99 -14.37
C THR A 111 4.80 8.84 -13.57
N LEU A 112 3.62 9.07 -12.97
CA LEU A 112 2.87 8.04 -12.25
C LEU A 112 2.50 6.86 -13.16
N GLU A 113 2.32 7.12 -14.46
CA GLU A 113 1.99 6.07 -15.44
C GLU A 113 3.13 5.05 -15.63
N HIS A 114 4.37 5.44 -15.35
CA HIS A 114 5.54 4.56 -15.43
C HIS A 114 5.72 3.68 -14.19
N ILE A 115 4.97 3.93 -13.11
CA ILE A 115 4.96 3.07 -11.94
C ILE A 115 4.20 1.79 -12.30
N LYS A 116 4.93 0.66 -12.32
CA LYS A 116 4.44 -0.64 -12.77
C LYS A 116 5.04 -1.76 -11.91
N LYS A 117 4.31 -2.87 -11.80
CA LYS A 117 4.71 -4.05 -11.01
C LYS A 117 6.12 -4.57 -11.33
N ASN A 118 6.60 -4.47 -12.57
CA ASN A 118 7.94 -4.92 -12.95
C ASN A 118 9.09 -4.05 -12.41
N ARG A 119 8.78 -2.95 -11.72
CA ARG A 119 9.76 -2.07 -11.06
C ARG A 119 9.94 -2.37 -9.59
N VAL A 120 9.09 -3.20 -9.00
CA VAL A 120 9.14 -3.56 -7.57
C VAL A 120 9.41 -5.04 -7.45
N ASN A 121 10.33 -5.40 -6.57
CA ASN A 121 10.58 -6.79 -6.25
C ASN A 121 9.62 -7.16 -5.13
N VAL A 122 8.50 -7.75 -5.49
CA VAL A 122 7.66 -8.43 -4.51
C VAL A 122 8.48 -9.62 -4.05
N MET A 123 9.07 -9.53 -2.86
CA MET A 123 9.65 -10.68 -2.19
C MET A 123 8.50 -11.62 -1.83
N THR A 124 8.03 -12.42 -2.78
CA THR A 124 7.29 -13.64 -2.47
C THR A 124 8.27 -14.51 -1.70
N GLN A 125 7.99 -14.83 -0.44
CA GLN A 125 8.76 -15.80 0.35
C GLN A 125 8.59 -17.23 -0.17
N ASN A 126 8.73 -17.45 -1.48
CA ASN A 126 8.58 -18.74 -2.11
C ASN A 126 9.59 -18.96 -3.24
N GLU A 127 10.84 -18.56 -3.00
CA GLU A 127 11.98 -19.10 -3.75
C GLU A 127 13.00 -19.65 -2.75
N ASN A 128 13.04 -20.98 -2.66
CA ASN A 128 14.10 -21.85 -2.09
C ASN A 128 14.00 -22.28 -0.62
N LEU A 129 13.09 -23.24 -0.33
CA LEU A 129 13.32 -24.22 0.75
C LEU A 129 13.70 -25.64 0.25
N HIS A 130 13.99 -25.83 -1.05
CA HIS A 130 14.34 -27.14 -1.60
C HIS A 130 15.69 -27.23 -2.35
N ALA A 131 16.70 -26.50 -1.88
CA ALA A 131 18.10 -26.75 -2.26
C ALA A 131 18.96 -27.04 -1.02
N LYS A 132 18.61 -28.11 -0.31
CA LYS A 132 19.50 -28.84 0.59
C LYS A 132 19.32 -30.33 0.36
N LEU A 133 20.03 -30.84 -0.66
CA LEU A 133 20.56 -32.20 -0.73
C LEU A 133 21.93 -32.10 -1.38
#